data_AF-A0AAD2Y4W4-F1
#
_entry.id   AF-A0AAD2Y4W4-F1
#
_cell.length_a   1.000
_cell.length_b   1.000
_cell.length_c   1.000
_cell.angle_alpha   90.00
_cell.angle_beta   90.00
_cell.angle_gamma   90.00
#
_symmetry.space_group_name_H-M   'P 1'
#
loop_
_entity.id
_entity.type
_entity.pdbx_description
1 polymer ?
#
loop_
_entity_poly.entity_id
_entity_poly.type
_entity_poly.pdbx_seq_one_letter_code
_entity_poly.pdbx_strand_id
1 'polypeptide(L)'
;MNYLFMDEKGPQNSFKITKPFDKQNKLSYANDNMHCYVANVIQIDEVVYETIKQEYNQIVETYLSSRKQLQQSLKKKNRELKGLDLLKTNFNLGIASMKDNEVQFYTSVFRMLNRYGVDNLLFMISKMSIITSSRLTNFFYFLDEETEFSPFIAKYVLTKYAEIEASKKVIEALLDKTLPTRPLLKLIKQDLNRIINNNQGNMRMAQQLVIYQQLIISMDRVINDHKIKLSDPDLKLSFDWNKVKWAFDLWMTEQRYPDDNIEWVLFLDEGIPSDIFSSLKINKIEESCNSRDYVGLQITDMIVVLIGKLVSQMTTDTRYDFNKPDKRVLLNEEYFDLNEQQYNLITELNKFLLDKKTNYHFVNDAYFDESLLIQVYIGYIASFENFEQYKSVDSSDHVEWYFRNFAEKSEKKYSEGMKNEAMTRVCFSSLKKGIEEGLVRPL
;
A
#
# COMPACT_ATOMS: atom_id res chain seq x y z
N MET A 1 -11.66 -26.02 -8.75
CA MET A 1 -10.52 -25.70 -7.87
C MET A 1 -9.89 -24.41 -8.38
N ASN A 2 -9.39 -23.57 -7.49
CA ASN A 2 -8.75 -22.29 -7.81
C ASN A 2 -7.29 -22.28 -7.35
N TYR A 3 -6.41 -21.75 -8.19
CA TYR A 3 -5.01 -21.53 -7.88
C TYR A 3 -4.79 -20.08 -7.46
N LEU A 4 -4.20 -19.90 -6.26
CA LEU A 4 -3.84 -18.61 -5.70
C LEU A 4 -2.33 -18.44 -5.79
N PHE A 5 -1.86 -17.36 -6.41
CA PHE A 5 -0.44 -17.08 -6.53
C PHE A 5 -0.13 -15.77 -5.83
N MET A 6 0.81 -15.80 -4.89
CA MET A 6 1.15 -14.66 -4.06
C MET A 6 2.63 -14.28 -4.21
N ASP A 7 2.86 -12.99 -4.38
CA ASP A 7 4.18 -12.36 -4.42
C ASP A 7 4.09 -10.97 -3.78
N GLU A 8 5.22 -10.36 -3.50
CA GLU A 8 5.35 -9.14 -2.76
C GLU A 8 6.55 -8.29 -3.17
N LYS A 9 6.49 -7.01 -2.82
CA LYS A 9 7.58 -6.08 -3.03
C LYS A 9 7.78 -5.16 -1.83
N GLY A 10 9.04 -5.00 -1.45
CA GLY A 10 9.49 -4.14 -0.36
C GLY A 10 9.34 -4.68 1.07
N PRO A 11 9.23 -6.01 1.37
CA PRO A 11 9.21 -6.47 2.76
C PRO A 11 10.49 -6.06 3.49
N GLN A 12 10.36 -5.77 4.79
CA GLN A 12 11.50 -5.44 5.64
C GLN A 12 11.41 -6.15 6.98
N ASN A 13 12.38 -7.02 7.22
CA ASN A 13 12.52 -7.75 8.49
C ASN A 13 13.15 -6.90 9.59
N SER A 14 13.79 -5.78 9.22
CA SER A 14 14.35 -4.82 10.19
C SER A 14 14.29 -3.41 9.62
N PHE A 15 13.94 -2.44 10.46
CA PHE A 15 13.96 -1.02 10.12
C PHE A 15 15.21 -0.36 10.67
N LYS A 16 15.91 0.40 9.83
CA LYS A 16 17.11 1.15 10.19
C LYS A 16 16.96 2.58 9.74
N ILE A 17 17.42 3.53 10.54
CA ILE A 17 17.49 4.93 10.14
C ILE A 17 18.52 5.12 9.02
N THR A 18 18.30 6.08 8.11
CA THR A 18 19.30 6.45 7.11
C THR A 18 20.55 7.06 7.73
N LYS A 19 21.70 6.80 7.10
CA LYS A 19 23.02 7.29 7.53
C LYS A 19 23.78 7.84 6.31
N PRO A 20 24.03 9.18 6.23
CA PRO A 20 23.52 10.22 7.14
C PRO A 20 21.99 10.30 7.13
N PHE A 21 21.40 10.90 8.17
CA PHE A 21 19.95 11.03 8.26
C PHE A 21 19.41 11.91 7.13
N ASP A 22 18.46 11.36 6.37
CA ASP A 22 17.73 12.05 5.32
C ASP A 22 16.28 12.28 5.80
N LYS A 23 15.83 13.54 5.70
CA LYS A 23 14.49 13.93 6.14
C LYS A 23 13.39 13.36 5.25
N GLN A 24 13.66 13.19 3.96
CA GLN A 24 12.74 12.60 3.00
C GLN A 24 12.77 11.07 3.16
N ASN A 25 13.96 10.47 3.10
CA ASN A 25 14.12 9.02 3.27
C ASN A 25 14.60 8.73 4.70
N LYS A 26 13.68 8.72 5.66
CA LYS A 26 14.04 8.55 7.09
C LYS A 26 14.59 7.17 7.41
N LEU A 27 14.14 6.15 6.68
CA LEU A 27 14.56 4.77 6.85
C LEU A 27 15.44 4.33 5.68
N SER A 28 16.36 3.42 5.94
CA SER A 28 17.19 2.80 4.92
C SER A 28 16.37 1.72 4.20
N TYR A 29 16.01 1.99 2.94
CA TYR A 29 15.08 1.16 2.16
C TYR A 29 15.76 0.09 1.29
N ALA A 30 16.93 -0.40 1.69
CA ALA A 30 17.77 -1.29 0.88
C ALA A 30 17.87 -0.75 -0.58
N ASN A 31 17.61 -1.59 -1.58
CA ASN A 31 17.74 -1.20 -2.99
C ASN A 31 16.43 -0.72 -3.64
N ASP A 32 15.29 -0.82 -2.96
CA ASP A 32 13.98 -0.61 -3.60
C ASP A 32 13.38 0.78 -3.35
N ASN A 33 13.91 1.59 -2.42
CA ASN A 33 13.41 2.94 -2.08
C ASN A 33 11.88 3.04 -1.81
N MET A 34 11.22 1.91 -1.55
CA MET A 34 9.78 1.86 -1.32
C MET A 34 9.45 2.16 0.13
N HIS A 35 8.56 3.13 0.34
CA HIS A 35 8.05 3.52 1.66
C HIS A 35 6.90 2.62 2.13
N CYS A 36 6.23 1.98 1.17
CA CYS A 36 5.22 0.97 1.42
C CYS A 36 5.73 -0.43 1.05
N TYR A 37 5.16 -1.43 1.70
CA TYR A 37 5.11 -2.81 1.23
C TYR A 37 3.90 -2.98 0.30
N VAL A 38 4.05 -3.79 -0.74
CA VAL A 38 2.98 -4.16 -1.66
C VAL A 38 2.93 -5.68 -1.73
N ALA A 39 1.75 -6.28 -1.53
CA ALA A 39 1.48 -7.69 -1.79
C ALA A 39 0.36 -7.81 -2.82
N ASN A 40 0.47 -8.81 -3.68
CA ASN A 40 -0.60 -9.15 -4.58
C ASN A 40 -0.88 -10.65 -4.55
N VAL A 41 -2.15 -11.01 -4.63
CA VAL A 41 -2.60 -12.38 -4.87
C VAL A 41 -3.46 -12.37 -6.13
N ILE A 42 -3.17 -13.24 -7.09
CA ILE A 42 -4.08 -13.51 -8.19
C ILE A 42 -4.76 -14.87 -8.00
N GLN A 43 -6.03 -14.96 -8.38
CA GLN A 43 -6.79 -16.21 -8.40
C GLN A 43 -7.10 -16.62 -9.83
N ILE A 44 -6.69 -17.82 -10.20
CA ILE A 44 -6.90 -18.41 -11.52
C ILE A 44 -7.67 -19.72 -11.36
N ASP A 45 -8.76 -19.89 -12.10
CA ASP A 45 -9.45 -21.17 -12.20
C ASP A 45 -8.54 -22.20 -12.87
N GLU A 46 -8.40 -23.37 -12.26
CA GLU A 46 -7.60 -24.48 -12.79
C GLU A 46 -7.93 -24.79 -14.25
N VAL A 47 -9.21 -24.71 -14.64
CA VAL A 47 -9.69 -25.04 -16.00
C VAL A 47 -9.04 -24.17 -17.06
N VAL A 48 -8.72 -22.91 -16.75
CA VAL A 48 -8.13 -21.96 -17.70
C VAL A 48 -6.63 -21.74 -17.51
N TYR A 49 -6.03 -22.33 -16.47
CA TYR A 49 -4.63 -22.08 -16.10
C TYR A 49 -3.63 -22.44 -17.20
N GLU A 50 -3.77 -23.61 -17.84
CA GLU A 50 -2.86 -24.01 -18.92
C GLU A 50 -3.00 -23.12 -20.17
N THR A 51 -4.20 -22.62 -20.46
CA THR A 51 -4.42 -21.66 -21.55
C THR A 51 -3.76 -20.32 -21.25
N ILE A 52 -3.92 -19.80 -20.02
CA ILE A 52 -3.23 -18.57 -19.56
C ILE A 52 -1.72 -18.74 -19.66
N LYS A 53 -1.19 -19.89 -19.24
CA LYS A 53 0.25 -20.19 -19.31
C LYS A 53 0.76 -20.15 -20.74
N GLN A 54 0.06 -20.76 -21.70
CA GLN A 54 0.44 -20.73 -23.11
C GLN A 54 0.43 -19.30 -23.68
N GLU A 55 -0.62 -18.54 -23.40
CA GLU A 55 -0.77 -17.19 -23.91
C GLU A 55 0.22 -16.20 -23.27
N TYR A 56 0.47 -16.31 -21.96
CA TYR A 56 1.51 -15.54 -21.29
C TYR A 56 2.89 -15.80 -21.89
N ASN A 57 3.22 -17.06 -22.17
CA ASN A 57 4.49 -17.42 -22.82
C ASN A 57 4.60 -16.79 -24.22
N GLN A 58 3.51 -16.74 -24.99
CA GLN A 58 3.50 -16.05 -26.29
C GLN A 58 3.72 -14.54 -26.13
N ILE A 59 3.11 -13.90 -25.11
CA ILE A 59 3.34 -12.48 -24.80
C ILE A 59 4.82 -12.23 -24.46
N VAL A 60 5.43 -13.08 -23.63
CA VAL A 60 6.84 -13.01 -23.26
C VAL A 60 7.76 -13.21 -24.48
N GLU A 61 7.49 -14.21 -25.32
CA GLU A 61 8.25 -14.47 -26.54
C GLU A 61 8.17 -13.28 -27.50
N THR A 62 6.98 -12.72 -27.69
CA THR A 62 6.76 -11.54 -28.54
C THR A 62 7.58 -10.35 -28.04
N TYR A 63 7.54 -10.06 -26.73
CA TYR A 63 8.33 -8.98 -26.14
C TYR A 63 9.84 -9.23 -26.26
N LEU A 64 10.31 -10.45 -25.99
CA LEU A 64 11.73 -10.79 -26.07
C LEU A 64 12.26 -10.79 -27.52
N SER A 65 11.40 -11.04 -28.51
CA SER A 65 11.78 -10.97 -29.93
C SER A 65 12.22 -9.57 -30.36
N SER A 66 11.64 -8.52 -29.76
CA SER A 66 12.03 -7.12 -29.98
C SER A 66 13.22 -6.68 -29.11
N ARG A 67 13.65 -7.51 -28.15
CA ARG A 67 14.69 -7.22 -27.14
C ARG A 67 15.83 -8.25 -27.15
N LYS A 68 16.46 -8.46 -28.31
CA LYS A 68 17.51 -9.48 -28.52
C LYS A 68 18.60 -9.53 -27.44
N GLN A 69 19.10 -8.38 -26.99
CA GLN A 69 20.12 -8.31 -25.94
C GLN A 69 19.62 -8.82 -24.59
N LEU A 70 18.39 -8.45 -24.20
CA LEU A 70 17.76 -8.94 -22.98
C LEU A 70 17.52 -10.45 -23.08
N GLN A 71 16.97 -10.92 -24.20
CA GLN A 71 16.75 -12.34 -24.46
C GLN A 71 18.04 -13.16 -24.32
N GLN A 72 19.16 -12.70 -24.90
CA GLN A 72 20.46 -13.37 -24.78
C GLN A 72 20.97 -13.36 -23.33
N SER A 73 20.82 -12.24 -22.62
CA SER A 73 21.21 -12.11 -21.21
C SER A 73 20.44 -13.07 -20.30
N LEU A 74 19.12 -13.16 -20.48
CA LEU A 74 18.24 -14.06 -19.74
C LEU A 74 18.61 -15.53 -19.99
N LYS A 75 18.77 -15.92 -21.26
CA LYS A 75 19.23 -17.27 -21.64
C LYS A 75 20.58 -17.62 -21.02
N LYS A 76 21.57 -16.72 -21.11
CA LYS A 76 22.92 -16.94 -20.54
C LYS A 76 22.89 -17.13 -19.02
N LYS A 77 22.00 -16.42 -18.33
CA LYS A 77 21.85 -16.50 -16.87
C LYS A 77 20.88 -17.58 -16.42
N ASN A 78 20.30 -18.34 -17.35
CA ASN A 78 19.20 -19.28 -17.11
C ASN A 78 18.11 -18.63 -16.24
N ARG A 79 17.60 -17.47 -16.66
CA ARG A 79 16.60 -16.66 -15.95
C ARG A 79 15.38 -16.41 -16.83
N GLU A 80 14.22 -16.41 -16.20
CA GLU A 80 12.96 -15.90 -16.71
C GLU A 80 12.93 -14.37 -16.77
N LEU A 81 11.99 -13.83 -17.54
CA LEU A 81 11.70 -12.40 -17.55
C LEU A 81 11.03 -12.01 -16.23
N LYS A 82 11.52 -10.95 -15.57
CA LYS A 82 10.96 -10.40 -14.32
C LYS A 82 10.48 -8.97 -14.53
N GLY A 83 9.52 -8.49 -13.73
CA GLY A 83 8.96 -7.13 -13.84
C GLY A 83 10.02 -6.03 -13.78
N LEU A 84 11.08 -6.27 -12.98
CA LEU A 84 12.23 -5.37 -12.89
C LEU A 84 13.00 -5.22 -14.21
N ASP A 85 13.00 -6.22 -15.08
CA ASP A 85 13.67 -6.15 -16.38
C ASP A 85 12.92 -5.23 -17.36
N LEU A 86 11.59 -5.09 -17.20
CA LEU A 86 10.78 -4.16 -17.99
C LEU A 86 10.93 -2.70 -17.53
N LEU A 87 10.92 -2.47 -16.21
CA LEU A 87 10.74 -1.11 -15.66
C LEU A 87 12.05 -0.42 -15.24
N LYS A 88 13.21 -0.86 -15.73
CA LYS A 88 14.54 -0.43 -15.22
C LYS A 88 14.90 1.04 -15.50
N THR A 89 14.60 1.56 -16.69
CA THR A 89 15.13 2.86 -17.15
C THR A 89 14.10 3.86 -17.66
N ASN A 90 12.83 3.48 -17.79
CA ASN A 90 11.77 4.31 -18.41
C ASN A 90 10.49 4.22 -17.57
N PHE A 91 10.58 4.66 -16.31
CA PHE A 91 9.47 4.60 -15.35
C PHE A 91 9.59 5.71 -14.29
N ASN A 92 10.08 6.89 -14.68
CA ASN A 92 10.25 8.02 -13.75
C ASN A 92 8.93 8.76 -13.50
N LEU A 93 8.04 8.79 -14.50
CA LEU A 93 6.69 9.38 -14.42
C LEU A 93 5.62 8.28 -14.51
N GLY A 94 5.93 7.12 -13.92
CA GLY A 94 5.09 5.93 -14.04
C GLY A 94 4.83 5.53 -15.50
N ILE A 95 3.56 5.21 -15.78
CA ILE A 95 3.10 4.74 -17.10
C ILE A 95 3.31 5.78 -18.21
N ALA A 96 3.21 7.08 -17.91
CA ALA A 96 3.42 8.17 -18.88
C ALA A 96 4.84 8.15 -19.48
N SER A 97 5.83 7.67 -18.72
CA SER A 97 7.22 7.54 -19.18
C SER A 97 7.57 6.15 -19.75
N MET A 98 6.62 5.21 -19.80
CA MET A 98 6.87 3.87 -20.35
C MET A 98 7.03 3.92 -21.86
N LYS A 99 7.94 3.10 -22.38
CA LYS A 99 8.11 2.89 -23.82
C LYS A 99 7.07 1.92 -24.36
N ASP A 100 6.72 2.07 -25.64
CA ASP A 100 5.68 1.31 -26.33
C ASP A 100 5.78 -0.21 -26.14
N ASN A 101 6.99 -0.78 -26.21
CA ASN A 101 7.18 -2.23 -26.03
C ASN A 101 6.75 -2.71 -24.64
N GLU A 102 7.09 -1.96 -23.59
CA GLU A 102 6.66 -2.26 -22.22
C GLU A 102 5.16 -2.02 -22.05
N VAL A 103 4.63 -0.93 -22.62
CA VAL A 103 3.18 -0.63 -22.60
C VAL A 103 2.38 -1.77 -23.25
N GLN A 104 2.82 -2.23 -24.43
CA GLN A 104 2.18 -3.33 -25.16
C GLN A 104 2.27 -4.67 -24.41
N PHE A 105 3.40 -4.95 -23.76
CA PHE A 105 3.54 -6.14 -22.92
C PHE A 105 2.51 -6.15 -21.80
N TYR A 106 2.48 -5.10 -20.96
CA TYR A 106 1.54 -5.03 -19.84
C TYR A 106 0.09 -4.96 -20.30
N THR A 107 -0.20 -4.25 -21.39
CA THR A 107 -1.55 -4.20 -21.97
C THR A 107 -2.02 -5.60 -22.39
N SER A 108 -1.13 -6.39 -22.99
CA SER A 108 -1.44 -7.76 -23.40
C SER A 108 -1.67 -8.66 -22.18
N VAL A 109 -0.85 -8.52 -21.14
CA VAL A 109 -1.01 -9.24 -19.87
C VAL A 109 -2.36 -8.90 -19.24
N PHE A 110 -2.69 -7.62 -19.01
CA PHE A 110 -3.94 -7.26 -18.36
C PHE A 110 -5.18 -7.61 -19.19
N ARG A 111 -5.12 -7.50 -20.52
CA ARG A 111 -6.21 -7.98 -21.39
C ARG A 111 -6.42 -9.48 -21.26
N MET A 112 -5.34 -10.26 -21.22
CA MET A 112 -5.42 -11.71 -21.00
C MET A 112 -6.07 -12.01 -19.65
N LEU A 113 -5.62 -11.37 -18.57
CA LEU A 113 -6.15 -11.56 -17.22
C LEU A 113 -7.64 -11.19 -17.13
N ASN A 114 -8.01 -10.04 -17.69
CA ASN A 114 -9.41 -9.57 -17.75
C ASN A 114 -10.29 -10.53 -18.55
N ARG A 115 -9.82 -11.01 -19.72
CA ARG A 115 -10.58 -11.92 -20.58
C ARG A 115 -10.86 -13.27 -19.92
N TYR A 116 -9.94 -13.79 -19.13
CA TYR A 116 -10.12 -15.05 -18.41
C TYR A 116 -10.73 -14.88 -17.01
N GLY A 117 -11.14 -13.67 -16.64
CA GLY A 117 -11.77 -13.42 -15.34
C GLY A 117 -10.86 -13.69 -14.16
N VAL A 118 -9.55 -13.43 -14.29
CA VAL A 118 -8.60 -13.57 -13.17
C VAL A 118 -8.95 -12.55 -12.09
N ASP A 119 -9.10 -13.04 -10.87
CA ASP A 119 -9.35 -12.20 -9.71
C ASP A 119 -8.06 -11.79 -9.02
N ASN A 120 -8.15 -10.71 -8.25
CA ASN A 120 -7.01 -10.02 -7.67
C ASN A 120 -7.31 -9.58 -6.24
N LEU A 121 -6.32 -9.69 -5.37
CA LEU A 121 -6.22 -9.00 -4.08
C LEU A 121 -4.91 -8.22 -4.07
N LEU A 122 -5.00 -6.90 -4.11
CA LEU A 122 -3.87 -5.99 -3.92
C LEU A 122 -3.94 -5.39 -2.52
N PHE A 123 -2.81 -5.44 -1.81
CA PHE A 123 -2.71 -4.93 -0.46
C PHE A 123 -1.43 -4.15 -0.25
N MET A 124 -1.51 -3.04 0.49
CA MET A 124 -0.38 -2.15 0.72
C MET A 124 -0.30 -1.70 2.19
N ILE A 125 0.92 -1.69 2.73
CA ILE A 125 1.19 -1.24 4.11
C ILE A 125 2.36 -0.28 4.13
N SER A 126 2.17 0.91 4.69
CA SER A 126 3.29 1.82 4.96
C SER A 126 4.23 1.24 6.02
N LYS A 127 5.54 1.32 5.75
CA LYS A 127 6.58 0.90 6.70
C LYS A 127 6.53 1.71 7.99
N MET A 128 6.19 2.99 7.89
CA MET A 128 6.01 3.83 9.06
C MET A 128 4.75 3.45 9.85
N SER A 129 3.69 2.97 9.17
CA SER A 129 2.52 2.39 9.85
C SER A 129 2.93 1.19 10.70
N ILE A 130 3.78 0.30 10.20
CA ILE A 130 4.28 -0.85 10.98
C ILE A 130 5.04 -0.37 12.23
N ILE A 131 5.92 0.61 12.07
CA ILE A 131 6.70 1.19 13.18
C ILE A 131 5.77 1.82 14.22
N THR A 132 4.79 2.62 13.82
CA THR A 132 3.87 3.27 14.77
C THR A 132 2.97 2.25 15.47
N SER A 133 2.48 1.19 14.80
CA SER A 133 1.76 0.11 15.49
C SER A 133 2.66 -0.59 16.52
N SER A 134 3.89 -0.95 16.12
CA SER A 134 4.84 -1.61 17.02
C SER A 134 5.14 -0.82 18.31
N ARG A 135 4.97 0.51 18.28
CA ARG A 135 5.30 1.39 19.42
C ARG A 135 4.12 1.99 20.16
N LEU A 136 3.00 2.18 19.47
CA LEU A 136 1.90 3.00 19.96
C LEU A 136 0.55 2.28 19.96
N THR A 137 0.46 1.00 19.58
CA THR A 137 -0.82 0.26 19.59
C THR A 137 -1.55 0.33 20.93
N ASN A 138 -0.85 0.14 22.06
CA ASN A 138 -1.48 0.26 23.37
C ASN A 138 -1.91 1.70 23.70
N PHE A 139 -1.23 2.71 23.15
CA PHE A 139 -1.71 4.09 23.24
C PHE A 139 -2.99 4.29 22.43
N PHE A 140 -3.12 3.67 21.25
CA PHE A 140 -4.37 3.70 20.49
C PHE A 140 -5.51 3.01 21.24
N TYR A 141 -5.26 1.86 21.89
CA TYR A 141 -6.26 1.21 22.75
C TYR A 141 -6.67 2.11 23.92
N PHE A 142 -5.72 2.79 24.57
CA PHE A 142 -6.05 3.77 25.59
C PHE A 142 -6.96 4.89 25.06
N LEU A 143 -6.71 5.40 23.85
CA LEU A 143 -7.57 6.43 23.26
C LEU A 143 -9.00 5.92 23.04
N ASP A 144 -9.14 4.68 22.60
CA ASP A 144 -10.43 4.04 22.38
C ASP A 144 -11.24 3.85 23.68
N GLU A 145 -10.57 3.40 24.74
CA GLU A 145 -11.21 2.99 25.99
C GLU A 145 -11.44 4.17 26.96
N GLU A 146 -10.58 5.19 26.92
CA GLU A 146 -10.54 6.25 27.95
C GLU A 146 -10.76 7.67 27.39
N THR A 147 -10.99 7.81 26.08
CA THR A 147 -11.16 9.12 25.44
C THR A 147 -12.21 9.12 24.32
N GLU A 148 -12.58 10.30 23.85
CA GLU A 148 -13.43 10.48 22.67
C GLU A 148 -12.61 10.61 21.37
N PHE A 149 -11.28 10.66 21.46
CA PHE A 149 -10.44 10.85 20.29
C PHE A 149 -10.25 9.54 19.54
N SER A 150 -10.65 9.51 18.26
CA SER A 150 -10.63 8.30 17.45
C SER A 150 -9.22 7.67 17.37
N PRO A 151 -9.02 6.42 17.83
CA PRO A 151 -7.78 5.68 17.62
C PRO A 151 -7.42 5.52 16.14
N PHE A 152 -8.41 5.40 15.23
CA PHE A 152 -8.15 5.36 13.79
C PHE A 152 -7.54 6.67 13.29
N ILE A 153 -8.13 7.82 13.65
CA ILE A 153 -7.59 9.13 13.29
C ILE A 153 -6.22 9.35 13.95
N ALA A 154 -6.05 8.99 15.22
CA ALA A 154 -4.77 9.09 15.91
C ALA A 154 -3.67 8.27 15.22
N LYS A 155 -3.98 7.03 14.84
CA LYS A 155 -3.10 6.12 14.09
C LYS A 155 -2.69 6.72 12.75
N TYR A 156 -3.65 7.20 11.97
CA TYR A 156 -3.39 7.83 10.68
C TYR A 156 -2.48 9.07 10.84
N VAL A 157 -2.86 9.98 11.74
CA VAL A 157 -2.15 11.25 11.95
C VAL A 157 -0.73 11.04 12.46
N LEU A 158 -0.53 10.14 13.44
CA LEU A 158 0.80 9.84 13.98
C LEU A 158 1.69 9.17 12.96
N THR A 159 1.13 8.30 12.11
CA THR A 159 1.88 7.67 11.03
C THR A 159 2.29 8.70 9.99
N LYS A 160 1.37 9.57 9.56
CA LYS A 160 1.66 10.67 8.62
C LYS A 160 2.70 11.65 9.16
N TYR A 161 2.58 12.03 10.44
CA TYR A 161 3.58 12.83 11.14
C TYR A 161 4.96 12.14 11.14
N ALA A 162 5.01 10.86 11.49
CA ALA A 162 6.27 10.11 11.51
C ALA A 162 6.89 10.00 10.11
N GLU A 163 6.04 9.80 9.10
CA GLU A 163 6.44 9.63 7.71
C GLU A 163 6.94 10.93 7.08
N ILE A 164 6.33 12.07 7.41
CA ILE A 164 6.65 13.36 6.78
C ILE A 164 7.52 14.22 7.71
N GLU A 165 7.09 14.51 8.94
CA GLU A 165 7.61 15.64 9.71
C GLU A 165 8.47 15.29 10.91
N ALA A 166 8.45 14.06 11.40
CA ALA A 166 9.18 13.68 12.61
C ALA A 166 10.68 13.96 12.51
N SER A 167 11.24 14.50 13.59
CA SER A 167 12.69 14.70 13.70
C SER A 167 13.45 13.37 13.78
N LYS A 168 14.74 13.42 13.44
CA LYS A 168 15.68 12.29 13.62
C LYS A 168 15.54 11.65 15.00
N LYS A 169 15.50 12.48 16.06
CA LYS A 169 15.40 12.03 17.45
C LYS A 169 14.14 11.20 17.70
N VAL A 170 13.01 11.60 17.12
CA VAL A 170 11.75 10.85 17.25
C VAL A 170 11.79 9.55 16.46
N ILE A 171 12.38 9.54 15.26
CA ILE A 171 12.56 8.30 14.48
C ILE A 171 13.47 7.31 15.21
N GLU A 172 14.59 7.76 15.77
CA GLU A 172 15.47 6.92 16.59
C GLU A 172 14.71 6.35 17.80
N ALA A 173 13.91 7.17 18.48
CA ALA A 173 13.07 6.74 19.59
C ALA A 173 11.98 5.73 19.19
N LEU A 174 11.37 5.90 18.01
CA LEU A 174 10.39 4.96 17.45
C LEU A 174 11.03 3.60 17.09
N LEU A 175 12.29 3.58 16.70
CA LEU A 175 13.02 2.34 16.40
C LEU A 175 13.60 1.65 17.65
N ASP A 176 13.75 2.36 18.77
CA ASP A 176 14.30 1.82 20.02
C ASP A 176 13.24 1.18 20.92
N LYS A 177 12.97 -0.13 20.76
CA LYS A 177 12.00 -0.88 21.58
C LYS A 177 12.31 -0.91 23.08
N THR A 178 13.51 -0.51 23.51
CA THR A 178 13.85 -0.43 24.94
C THR A 178 13.32 0.84 25.61
N LEU A 179 12.98 1.86 24.82
CA LEU A 179 12.36 3.09 25.31
C LEU A 179 10.88 2.86 25.63
N PRO A 180 10.41 3.09 26.88
CA PRO A 180 9.00 2.91 27.20
C PRO A 180 8.09 3.91 26.46
N THR A 181 6.83 3.55 26.25
CA THR A 181 5.88 4.35 25.45
C THR A 181 5.67 5.75 26.02
N ARG A 182 5.60 5.94 27.35
CA ARG A 182 5.36 7.28 27.96
C ARG A 182 6.50 8.28 27.65
N PRO A 183 7.79 7.97 27.84
CA PRO A 183 8.90 8.79 27.34
C PRO A 183 8.84 9.07 25.84
N LEU A 184 8.48 8.08 25.02
CA LEU A 184 8.31 8.26 23.58
C LEU A 184 7.22 9.30 23.26
N LEU A 185 6.05 9.22 23.92
CA LEU A 185 4.97 10.21 23.76
C LEU A 185 5.43 11.62 24.15
N LYS A 186 6.27 11.77 25.19
CA LYS A 186 6.86 13.08 25.55
C LYS A 186 7.74 13.63 24.43
N LEU A 187 8.55 12.80 23.77
CA LEU A 187 9.39 13.22 22.65
C LEU A 187 8.55 13.64 21.44
N ILE A 188 7.52 12.85 21.10
CA ILE A 188 6.58 13.18 20.02
C ILE A 188 5.88 14.51 20.32
N LYS A 189 5.34 14.68 21.54
CA LYS A 189 4.71 15.94 21.98
C LYS A 189 5.65 17.14 21.81
N GLN A 190 6.90 17.04 22.23
CA GLN A 190 7.89 18.13 22.10
C GLN A 190 8.12 18.49 20.63
N ASP A 191 8.23 17.49 19.76
CA ASP A 191 8.45 17.67 18.33
C ASP A 191 7.23 18.30 17.64
N LEU A 192 6.01 17.85 17.98
CA LEU A 192 4.76 18.44 17.50
C LEU A 192 4.59 19.89 17.93
N ASN A 193 4.88 20.23 19.19
CA ASN A 193 4.86 21.62 19.66
C ASN A 193 5.82 22.51 18.87
N ARG A 194 7.03 22.02 18.57
CA ARG A 194 7.99 22.74 17.72
C ARG A 194 7.40 22.98 16.32
N ILE A 195 6.77 21.97 15.71
CA ILE A 195 6.15 22.10 14.38
C ILE A 195 5.01 23.13 14.40
N ILE A 196 4.13 23.08 15.40
CA ILE A 196 3.04 24.05 15.57
C ILE A 196 3.59 25.48 15.67
N ASN A 197 4.59 25.69 16.52
CA ASN A 197 5.18 27.01 16.71
C ASN A 197 5.87 27.53 15.44
N ASN A 198 6.56 26.67 14.71
CA ASN A 198 7.26 27.03 13.47
C ASN A 198 6.31 27.34 12.30
N ASN A 199 5.05 26.90 12.37
CA ASN A 199 4.06 27.05 11.30
C ASN A 199 2.87 27.93 11.73
N GLN A 200 3.04 28.78 12.75
CA GLN A 200 2.01 29.77 13.10
C GLN A 200 1.70 30.67 11.90
N GLY A 201 0.42 30.83 11.59
CA GLY A 201 -0.03 31.61 10.43
C GLY A 201 0.07 30.89 9.08
N ASN A 202 0.59 29.66 9.03
CA ASN A 202 0.57 28.85 7.80
C ASN A 202 -0.86 28.33 7.53
N MET A 203 -1.59 29.05 6.69
CA MET A 203 -2.98 28.72 6.33
C MET A 203 -3.14 27.33 5.71
N ARG A 204 -2.14 26.86 4.94
CA ARG A 204 -2.15 25.53 4.33
C ARG A 204 -2.10 24.40 5.36
N MET A 205 -1.51 24.65 6.53
CA MET A 205 -1.40 23.68 7.62
C MET A 205 -2.45 23.87 8.72
N ALA A 206 -3.33 24.87 8.64
CA ALA A 206 -4.21 25.26 9.76
C ALA A 206 -4.99 24.07 10.38
N GLN A 207 -5.64 23.26 9.55
CA GLN A 207 -6.37 22.06 10.01
C GLN A 207 -5.43 21.02 10.64
N GLN A 208 -4.27 20.80 10.03
CA GLN A 208 -3.26 19.87 10.54
C GLN A 208 -2.76 20.29 11.93
N LEU A 209 -2.50 21.59 12.14
CA LEU A 209 -2.05 22.11 13.43
C LEU A 209 -3.11 21.94 14.53
N VAL A 210 -4.40 22.12 14.20
CA VAL A 210 -5.51 21.85 15.14
C VAL A 210 -5.52 20.38 15.57
N ILE A 211 -5.37 19.45 14.62
CA ILE A 211 -5.33 18.02 14.93
C ILE A 211 -4.09 17.66 15.76
N TYR A 212 -2.93 18.28 15.50
CA TYR A 212 -1.75 18.09 16.34
C TYR A 212 -1.96 18.58 17.78
N GLN A 213 -2.69 19.67 17.98
CA GLN A 213 -3.05 20.14 19.32
C GLN A 213 -3.97 19.15 20.04
N GLN A 214 -4.98 18.60 19.36
CA GLN A 214 -5.86 17.57 19.93
C GLN A 214 -5.09 16.29 20.33
N LEU A 215 -4.15 15.88 19.48
CA LEU A 215 -3.28 14.74 19.76
C LEU A 215 -2.38 15.01 20.98
N ILE A 216 -1.82 16.21 21.12
CA ILE A 216 -1.04 16.62 22.30
C ILE A 216 -1.89 16.55 23.58
N ILE A 217 -3.13 17.05 23.55
CA ILE A 217 -4.06 16.97 24.69
C ILE A 217 -4.29 15.51 25.10
N SER A 218 -4.46 14.62 24.11
CA SER A 218 -4.66 13.20 24.35
C SER A 218 -3.41 12.52 24.93
N MET A 219 -2.22 12.87 24.45
CA MET A 219 -0.95 12.43 25.03
C MET A 219 -0.78 12.91 26.46
N ASP A 220 -1.22 14.13 26.78
CA ASP A 220 -1.10 14.71 28.12
C ASP A 220 -1.89 13.98 29.19
N ARG A 221 -3.02 13.34 28.83
CA ARG A 221 -3.75 12.45 29.74
C ARG A 221 -2.85 11.34 30.24
N VAL A 222 -2.14 10.67 29.34
CA VAL A 222 -1.19 9.61 29.70
C VAL A 222 0.06 10.18 30.36
N ILE A 223 0.63 11.26 29.84
CA ILE A 223 1.92 11.77 30.32
C ILE A 223 1.83 12.26 31.76
N ASN A 224 0.76 13.00 32.11
CA ASN A 224 0.63 13.72 33.37
C ASN A 224 0.02 12.87 34.49
N ASP A 225 -0.75 11.83 34.17
CA ASP A 225 -1.29 10.92 35.19
C ASP A 225 -0.44 9.65 35.31
N HIS A 226 0.34 9.53 36.39
CA HIS A 226 1.17 8.35 36.66
C HIS A 226 0.36 7.10 37.07
N LYS A 227 -0.94 7.25 37.37
CA LYS A 227 -1.83 6.12 37.68
C LYS A 227 -2.26 5.36 36.44
N ILE A 228 -2.28 6.03 35.27
CA ILE A 228 -2.56 5.38 33.99
C ILE A 228 -1.39 4.45 33.65
N LYS A 229 -1.64 3.15 33.81
CA LYS A 229 -0.70 2.10 33.43
C LYS A 229 -0.84 1.85 31.92
N LEU A 230 0.10 2.41 31.17
CA LEU A 230 0.24 2.12 29.74
C LEU A 230 1.33 1.07 29.57
N SER A 231 0.95 -0.17 29.26
CA SER A 231 1.90 -1.23 28.92
C SER A 231 2.56 -0.94 27.57
N ASP A 232 3.81 -1.35 27.41
CA ASP A 232 4.48 -1.29 26.11
C ASP A 232 3.89 -2.35 25.16
N PRO A 233 3.74 -2.08 23.85
CA PRO A 233 3.21 -3.07 22.91
C PRO A 233 4.17 -4.23 22.67
N ASP A 234 3.64 -5.46 22.70
CA ASP A 234 4.37 -6.69 22.37
C ASP A 234 4.31 -7.03 20.86
N LEU A 235 4.40 -6.00 20.03
CA LEU A 235 4.48 -6.15 18.58
C LEU A 235 5.93 -6.01 18.12
N LYS A 236 6.39 -6.97 17.30
CA LYS A 236 7.75 -6.93 16.73
C LYS A 236 7.92 -5.72 15.81
N LEU A 237 9.15 -5.22 15.74
CA LEU A 237 9.54 -4.14 14.82
C LEU A 237 10.00 -4.75 13.48
N SER A 238 9.10 -5.51 12.86
CA SER A 238 9.29 -6.23 11.60
C SER A 238 7.98 -6.20 10.82
N PHE A 239 8.02 -6.62 9.55
CA PHE A 239 6.81 -6.73 8.75
C PHE A 239 5.72 -7.57 9.45
N ASP A 240 4.47 -7.09 9.39
CA ASP A 240 3.31 -7.70 10.05
C ASP A 240 2.46 -8.48 9.05
N TRP A 241 2.79 -9.75 8.86
CA TRP A 241 2.07 -10.66 7.97
C TRP A 241 0.62 -10.90 8.40
N ASN A 242 0.24 -10.65 9.66
CA ASN A 242 -1.15 -10.80 10.09
C ASN A 242 -2.08 -9.78 9.41
N LYS A 243 -1.56 -8.59 9.07
CA LYS A 243 -2.32 -7.60 8.29
C LYS A 243 -2.62 -8.12 6.87
N VAL A 244 -1.66 -8.80 6.25
CA VAL A 244 -1.83 -9.43 4.92
C VAL A 244 -2.83 -10.57 5.02
N LYS A 245 -2.66 -11.45 6.00
CA LYS A 245 -3.58 -12.55 6.30
C LYS A 245 -5.02 -12.06 6.47
N TRP A 246 -5.24 -10.97 7.19
CA TRP A 246 -6.57 -10.42 7.42
C TRP A 246 -7.22 -9.91 6.11
N ALA A 247 -6.45 -9.21 5.27
CA ALA A 247 -6.93 -8.80 3.95
C ALA A 247 -7.27 -10.02 3.07
N PHE A 248 -6.46 -11.08 3.18
CA PHE A 248 -6.68 -12.34 2.49
C PHE A 248 -7.98 -13.02 2.97
N ASP A 249 -8.17 -13.14 4.28
CA ASP A 249 -9.36 -13.77 4.88
C ASP A 249 -10.66 -13.06 4.48
N LEU A 250 -10.66 -11.73 4.48
CA LEU A 250 -11.80 -10.94 3.99
C LEU A 250 -12.12 -11.22 2.53
N TRP A 251 -11.10 -11.19 1.68
CA TRP A 251 -11.28 -11.44 0.25
C TRP A 251 -11.81 -12.84 -0.01
N MET A 252 -11.25 -13.86 0.64
CA MET A 252 -11.72 -15.25 0.54
C MET A 252 -13.15 -15.42 1.06
N THR A 253 -13.51 -14.71 2.14
CA THR A 253 -14.87 -14.75 2.70
C THR A 253 -15.89 -14.18 1.71
N GLU A 254 -15.55 -13.10 1.00
CA GLU A 254 -16.41 -12.55 -0.05
C GLU A 254 -16.53 -13.51 -1.25
N GLN A 255 -15.45 -14.18 -1.65
CA GLN A 255 -15.46 -15.14 -2.77
C GLN A 255 -16.28 -16.41 -2.47
N ARG A 256 -16.35 -16.83 -1.21
CA ARG A 256 -17.16 -17.99 -0.78
C ARG A 256 -18.66 -17.75 -0.81
N TYR A 257 -19.11 -16.53 -1.00
CA TYR A 257 -20.53 -16.27 -1.03
C TYR A 257 -21.07 -16.36 -2.47
N PRO A 258 -22.04 -17.25 -2.79
CA PRO A 258 -22.76 -18.17 -1.90
C PRO A 258 -22.21 -19.62 -1.85
N ASP A 259 -21.12 -19.93 -2.55
CA ASP A 259 -20.53 -21.28 -2.58
C ASP A 259 -19.39 -21.47 -1.55
N ASP A 260 -19.69 -22.13 -0.44
CA ASP A 260 -18.72 -22.44 0.61
C ASP A 260 -17.71 -23.55 0.23
N ASN A 261 -17.91 -24.25 -0.89
CA ASN A 261 -17.10 -25.42 -1.26
C ASN A 261 -15.94 -25.11 -2.22
N ILE A 262 -15.55 -23.85 -2.34
CA ILE A 262 -14.40 -23.47 -3.18
C ILE A 262 -13.12 -24.07 -2.62
N GLU A 263 -12.46 -24.89 -3.43
CA GLU A 263 -11.14 -25.43 -3.14
C GLU A 263 -10.03 -24.52 -3.65
N TRP A 264 -9.03 -24.28 -2.80
CA TRP A 264 -7.88 -23.43 -3.10
C TRP A 264 -6.54 -24.13 -2.88
N VAL A 265 -5.62 -23.92 -3.82
CA VAL A 265 -4.19 -24.19 -3.65
C VAL A 265 -3.44 -22.88 -3.70
N LEU A 266 -2.73 -22.54 -2.63
CA LEU A 266 -1.94 -21.32 -2.50
C LEU A 266 -0.47 -21.61 -2.79
N PHE A 267 0.08 -20.91 -3.78
CA PHE A 267 1.49 -20.91 -4.14
C PHE A 267 2.14 -19.61 -3.64
N LEU A 268 3.14 -19.75 -2.77
CA LEU A 268 3.87 -18.65 -2.16
C LEU A 268 5.26 -18.52 -2.77
N ASP A 269 5.64 -17.30 -3.18
CA ASP A 269 7.02 -16.99 -3.59
C ASP A 269 8.04 -17.16 -2.44
N GLU A 270 9.33 -17.15 -2.78
CA GLU A 270 10.42 -17.34 -1.84
C GLU A 270 10.47 -16.24 -0.76
N GLY A 271 10.29 -16.63 0.51
CA GLY A 271 10.42 -15.74 1.66
C GLY A 271 9.10 -15.36 2.35
N ILE A 272 7.96 -15.75 1.77
CA ILE A 272 6.65 -15.59 2.41
C ILE A 272 6.42 -16.70 3.45
N PRO A 273 6.07 -16.38 4.70
CA PRO A 273 5.81 -17.37 5.74
C PRO A 273 4.43 -18.01 5.59
N SER A 274 4.40 -19.32 5.39
CA SER A 274 3.18 -20.10 5.19
C SER A 274 2.35 -20.32 6.46
N ASP A 275 3.01 -20.40 7.61
CA ASP A 275 2.43 -20.69 8.91
C ASP A 275 1.38 -19.63 9.29
N ILE A 276 1.59 -18.39 8.85
CA ILE A 276 0.63 -17.28 9.00
C ILE A 276 -0.72 -17.60 8.35
N PHE A 277 -0.74 -18.30 7.22
CA PHE A 277 -1.95 -18.61 6.45
C PHE A 277 -2.58 -19.96 6.82
N SER A 278 -1.93 -20.75 7.68
CA SER A 278 -2.41 -22.09 8.08
C SER A 278 -3.80 -22.09 8.73
N SER A 279 -4.21 -20.97 9.33
CA SER A 279 -5.55 -20.84 9.92
C SER A 279 -6.62 -20.43 8.91
N LEU A 280 -6.23 -20.10 7.67
CA LEU A 280 -7.19 -19.88 6.60
C LEU A 280 -7.65 -21.23 6.08
N LYS A 281 -8.92 -21.33 5.69
CA LYS A 281 -9.49 -22.57 5.13
C LYS A 281 -8.98 -22.76 3.68
N ILE A 282 -7.70 -23.06 3.50
CA ILE A 282 -7.05 -23.32 2.20
C ILE A 282 -6.70 -24.81 2.15
N ASN A 283 -7.00 -25.48 1.04
CA ASN A 283 -6.83 -26.93 0.93
C ASN A 283 -5.36 -27.34 0.92
N LYS A 284 -4.50 -26.54 0.27
CA LYS A 284 -3.07 -26.80 0.17
C LYS A 284 -2.28 -25.49 0.08
N ILE A 285 -1.15 -25.42 0.77
CA ILE A 285 -0.19 -24.33 0.70
C ILE A 285 1.14 -24.91 0.23
N GLU A 286 1.67 -24.35 -0.86
CA GLU A 286 2.97 -24.66 -1.46
C GLU A 286 3.92 -23.50 -1.18
N GLU A 287 5.06 -23.79 -0.59
CA GLU A 287 6.00 -22.79 -0.08
C GLU A 287 7.27 -22.73 -0.91
N SER A 288 7.92 -21.56 -0.92
CA SER A 288 9.21 -21.38 -1.61
C SER A 288 9.15 -21.83 -3.08
N CYS A 289 8.01 -21.53 -3.72
CA CYS A 289 7.77 -21.86 -5.11
C CYS A 289 8.68 -20.99 -5.98
N ASN A 290 9.30 -21.59 -6.99
CA ASN A 290 10.09 -20.84 -7.95
C ASN A 290 9.19 -20.33 -9.07
N SER A 291 9.17 -19.01 -9.31
CA SER A 291 8.39 -18.42 -10.40
C SER A 291 8.66 -19.03 -11.78
N ARG A 292 9.84 -19.62 -12.03
CA ARG A 292 10.11 -20.34 -13.29
C ARG A 292 9.15 -21.49 -13.57
N ASP A 293 8.68 -22.14 -12.51
CA ASP A 293 7.85 -23.33 -12.59
C ASP A 293 6.35 -22.98 -12.57
N TYR A 294 6.00 -21.78 -12.09
CA TYR A 294 4.63 -21.31 -11.92
C TYR A 294 4.40 -19.96 -12.60
N VAL A 295 3.75 -19.96 -13.77
CA VAL A 295 3.44 -18.72 -14.52
C VAL A 295 2.58 -17.76 -13.71
N GLY A 296 1.70 -18.26 -12.83
CA GLY A 296 0.94 -17.39 -11.93
C GLY A 296 1.84 -16.53 -11.02
N LEU A 297 2.95 -17.06 -10.52
CA LEU A 297 3.94 -16.27 -9.76
C LEU A 297 4.68 -15.26 -10.65
N GLN A 298 5.02 -15.61 -11.90
CA GLN A 298 5.63 -14.64 -12.83
C GLN A 298 4.68 -13.48 -13.11
N ILE A 299 3.40 -13.75 -13.33
CA ILE A 299 2.39 -12.70 -13.53
C ILE A 299 2.27 -11.84 -12.27
N THR A 300 2.28 -12.44 -11.09
CA THR A 300 2.17 -11.72 -9.81
C THR A 300 3.39 -10.83 -9.58
N ASP A 301 4.62 -11.29 -9.86
CA ASP A 301 5.86 -10.47 -9.87
C ASP A 301 5.72 -9.23 -10.76
N MET A 302 5.19 -9.40 -11.98
CA MET A 302 4.98 -8.29 -12.92
C MET A 302 4.04 -7.24 -12.32
N ILE A 303 2.95 -7.68 -11.67
CA ILE A 303 1.96 -6.78 -11.06
C ILE A 303 2.56 -6.06 -9.85
N VAL A 304 3.17 -6.78 -8.89
CA VAL A 304 3.72 -6.15 -7.68
C VAL A 304 4.87 -5.19 -8.01
N VAL A 305 5.68 -5.48 -9.02
CA VAL A 305 6.76 -4.57 -9.45
C VAL A 305 6.18 -3.33 -10.15
N LEU A 306 5.17 -3.47 -10.99
CA LEU A 306 4.50 -2.34 -11.63
C LEU A 306 3.87 -1.41 -10.59
N ILE A 307 3.06 -1.96 -9.69
CA ILE A 307 2.38 -1.20 -8.65
C ILE A 307 3.36 -0.60 -7.66
N GLY A 308 4.31 -1.40 -7.17
CA GLY A 308 5.33 -0.93 -6.23
C GLY A 308 6.14 0.25 -6.78
N LYS A 309 6.53 0.20 -8.05
CA LYS A 309 7.21 1.33 -8.70
C LYS A 309 6.30 2.53 -8.90
N LEU A 310 5.05 2.31 -9.33
CA LEU A 310 4.12 3.42 -9.60
C LEU A 310 3.87 4.22 -8.32
N VAL A 311 3.57 3.52 -7.22
CA VAL A 311 3.39 4.11 -5.90
C VAL A 311 4.65 4.85 -5.45
N SER A 312 5.82 4.23 -5.59
CA SER A 312 7.08 4.82 -5.12
C SER A 312 7.40 6.13 -5.82
N GLN A 313 7.18 6.22 -7.14
CA GLN A 313 7.44 7.43 -7.91
C GLN A 313 6.43 8.52 -7.60
N MET A 314 5.13 8.19 -7.64
CA MET A 314 4.09 9.18 -7.33
C MET A 314 4.21 9.71 -5.89
N THR A 315 4.56 8.84 -4.93
CA THR A 315 4.80 9.25 -3.53
C THR A 315 6.01 10.16 -3.41
N THR A 316 7.05 9.94 -4.23
CA THR A 316 8.26 10.79 -4.25
C THR A 316 7.95 12.17 -4.82
N ASP A 317 7.20 12.23 -5.91
CA ASP A 317 6.89 13.48 -6.62
C ASP A 317 5.86 14.34 -5.88
N THR A 318 5.03 13.73 -5.03
CA THR A 318 4.04 14.44 -4.20
C THR A 318 4.55 14.80 -2.80
N ARG A 319 5.84 14.59 -2.51
CA ARG A 319 6.38 14.89 -1.18
C ARG A 319 6.32 16.35 -0.82
N TYR A 320 6.06 16.57 0.46
CA TYR A 320 6.12 17.88 1.09
C TYR A 320 7.50 18.52 0.95
N ASP A 321 7.54 19.77 0.46
CA ASP A 321 8.74 20.59 0.42
C ASP A 321 8.95 21.30 1.77
N PHE A 322 9.91 20.81 2.55
CA PHE A 322 10.27 21.40 3.85
C PHE A 322 10.76 22.85 3.75
N ASN A 323 11.23 23.28 2.58
CA ASN A 323 11.69 24.65 2.37
C ASN A 323 10.54 25.59 1.99
N LYS A 324 9.38 25.06 1.59
CA LYS A 324 8.18 25.82 1.19
C LYS A 324 6.93 25.24 1.86
N PRO A 325 6.86 25.26 3.20
CA PRO A 325 5.83 24.58 3.99
C PRO A 325 4.40 25.13 3.74
N ASP A 326 4.31 26.35 3.24
CA ASP A 326 3.10 27.08 2.88
C ASP A 326 2.56 26.70 1.49
N LYS A 327 3.36 26.02 0.66
CA LYS A 327 2.97 25.61 -0.69
C LYS A 327 2.47 24.18 -0.73
N ARG A 328 1.39 23.99 -1.47
CA ARG A 328 0.89 22.67 -1.83
C ARG A 328 1.81 22.06 -2.89
N VAL A 329 2.15 20.78 -2.72
CA VAL A 329 2.79 19.96 -3.75
C VAL A 329 1.72 19.05 -4.34
N LEU A 330 1.60 19.06 -5.67
CA LEU A 330 0.65 18.25 -6.43
C LEU A 330 1.43 17.24 -7.28
N LEU A 331 0.73 16.25 -7.82
CA LEU A 331 1.33 15.33 -8.78
C LEU A 331 1.76 16.10 -10.03
N ASN A 332 2.93 15.76 -10.58
CA ASN A 332 3.45 16.40 -11.80
C ASN A 332 2.46 16.21 -12.96
N GLU A 333 2.21 17.26 -13.73
CA GLU A 333 1.32 17.26 -14.89
C GLU A 333 1.74 16.24 -15.96
N GLU A 334 3.04 15.92 -16.04
CA GLU A 334 3.56 14.93 -16.98
C GLU A 334 3.06 13.50 -16.70
N TYR A 335 2.52 13.20 -15.50
CA TYR A 335 1.81 11.92 -15.26
C TYR A 335 0.52 11.80 -16.08
N PHE A 336 -0.02 12.92 -16.57
CA PHE A 336 -1.24 13.00 -17.36
C PHE A 336 -0.97 13.21 -18.85
N ASP A 337 0.29 13.42 -19.26
CA ASP A 337 0.66 13.47 -20.67
C ASP A 337 0.77 12.04 -21.24
N LEU A 338 -0.38 11.43 -21.48
CA LEU A 338 -0.50 10.06 -21.97
C LEU A 338 -0.75 10.04 -23.47
N ASN A 339 -0.08 9.12 -24.17
CA ASN A 339 -0.53 8.69 -25.48
C ASN A 339 -1.65 7.64 -25.37
N GLU A 340 -2.30 7.32 -26.49
CA GLU A 340 -3.43 6.40 -26.52
C GLU A 340 -3.08 4.99 -25.99
N GLN A 341 -1.86 4.48 -26.24
CA GLN A 341 -1.45 3.17 -25.76
C GLN A 341 -1.30 3.15 -24.23
N GLN A 342 -0.72 4.22 -23.66
CA GLN A 342 -0.54 4.37 -22.22
C GLN A 342 -1.89 4.56 -21.51
N TYR A 343 -2.78 5.37 -22.07
CA TYR A 343 -4.17 5.49 -21.61
C TYR A 343 -4.86 4.12 -21.60
N ASN A 344 -4.77 3.37 -22.70
CA ASN A 344 -5.37 2.04 -22.81
C ASN A 344 -4.81 1.05 -21.77
N LEU A 345 -3.52 1.11 -21.46
CA LEU A 345 -2.93 0.32 -20.39
C LEU A 345 -3.56 0.65 -19.03
N ILE A 346 -3.73 1.93 -18.71
CA ILE A 346 -4.35 2.34 -17.44
C ILE A 346 -5.80 1.89 -17.37
N THR A 347 -6.55 1.95 -18.47
CA THR A 347 -7.93 1.45 -18.53
C THR A 347 -8.02 -0.06 -18.31
N GLU A 348 -7.11 -0.85 -18.90
CA GLU A 348 -7.05 -2.30 -18.65
C GLU A 348 -6.61 -2.64 -17.23
N LEU A 349 -5.70 -1.84 -16.67
CA LEU A 349 -5.29 -1.94 -15.27
C LEU A 349 -6.45 -1.63 -14.33
N ASN A 350 -7.27 -0.63 -14.64
CA ASN A 350 -8.47 -0.30 -13.87
C ASN A 350 -9.48 -1.45 -13.87
N LYS A 351 -9.74 -2.06 -15.03
CA LYS A 351 -10.61 -3.26 -15.15
C LYS A 351 -10.11 -4.42 -14.28
N PHE A 352 -8.79 -4.60 -14.25
CA PHE A 352 -8.19 -5.68 -13.48
C PHE A 352 -8.20 -5.40 -11.97
N LEU A 353 -7.84 -4.18 -11.56
CA LEU A 353 -7.60 -3.85 -10.16
C LEU A 353 -8.77 -3.23 -9.42
N LEU A 354 -9.67 -2.49 -10.06
CA LEU A 354 -10.61 -1.59 -9.38
C LEU A 354 -12.07 -1.74 -9.84
N ASP A 355 -12.30 -1.95 -11.14
CA ASP A 355 -13.65 -2.13 -11.70
C ASP A 355 -14.10 -3.59 -11.54
N LYS A 356 -14.28 -3.96 -10.28
CA LYS A 356 -14.74 -5.27 -9.85
C LYS A 356 -16.03 -5.10 -9.04
N LYS A 357 -16.90 -6.11 -9.10
CA LYS A 357 -18.15 -6.13 -8.32
C LYS A 357 -17.92 -6.44 -6.83
N THR A 358 -16.75 -6.98 -6.51
CA THR A 358 -16.30 -7.35 -5.17
C THR A 358 -15.71 -6.15 -4.44
N ASN A 359 -15.63 -6.19 -3.11
CA ASN A 359 -15.19 -5.08 -2.27
C ASN A 359 -13.73 -5.21 -1.84
N TYR A 360 -13.20 -6.42 -1.73
CA TYR A 360 -11.90 -6.67 -1.10
C TYR A 360 -10.77 -6.98 -2.08
N HIS A 361 -10.93 -6.64 -3.36
CA HIS A 361 -9.89 -6.81 -4.38
C HIS A 361 -8.74 -5.79 -4.24
N PHE A 362 -8.98 -4.67 -3.53
CA PHE A 362 -7.98 -3.64 -3.21
C PHE A 362 -8.17 -3.20 -1.75
N VAL A 363 -7.25 -3.58 -0.87
CA VAL A 363 -7.35 -3.32 0.57
C VAL A 363 -6.30 -2.29 1.01
N ASN A 364 -6.76 -1.25 1.71
CA ASN A 364 -5.93 -0.15 2.23
C ASN A 364 -5.56 -0.39 3.70
N ASP A 365 -4.40 0.08 4.18
CA ASP A 365 -4.08 0.15 5.62
C ASP A 365 -4.69 1.37 6.32
N ALA A 366 -4.61 1.43 7.66
CA ALA A 366 -5.11 2.58 8.42
C ALA A 366 -4.45 3.89 7.96
N TYR A 367 -3.16 3.84 7.60
CA TYR A 367 -2.51 4.87 6.81
C TYR A 367 -2.54 4.47 5.33
N PHE A 368 -3.33 5.19 4.54
CA PHE A 368 -3.72 4.81 3.18
C PHE A 368 -3.27 5.80 2.10
N ASP A 369 -2.43 6.79 2.42
CA ASP A 369 -2.08 7.84 1.45
C ASP A 369 -1.48 7.26 0.17
N GLU A 370 -0.51 6.35 0.29
CA GLU A 370 0.18 5.79 -0.87
C GLU A 370 -0.72 4.92 -1.74
N SER A 371 -1.58 4.11 -1.12
CA SER A 371 -2.50 3.20 -1.82
C SER A 371 -3.69 3.95 -2.42
N LEU A 372 -4.20 4.96 -1.72
CA LEU A 372 -5.28 5.80 -2.24
C LEU A 372 -4.82 6.67 -3.42
N LEU A 373 -3.57 7.13 -3.40
CA LEU A 373 -2.98 7.93 -4.48
C LEU A 373 -3.08 7.19 -5.82
N ILE A 374 -2.64 5.92 -5.86
CA ILE A 374 -2.71 5.11 -7.08
C ILE A 374 -4.15 4.72 -7.44
N GLN A 375 -4.98 4.41 -6.44
CA GLN A 375 -6.37 4.00 -6.65
C GLN A 375 -7.14 5.12 -7.36
N VAL A 376 -6.97 6.36 -6.89
CA VAL A 376 -7.63 7.53 -7.46
C VAL A 376 -7.05 7.88 -8.83
N TYR A 377 -5.74 7.74 -9.03
CA TYR A 377 -5.10 8.07 -10.31
C TYR A 377 -5.58 7.14 -11.43
N ILE A 378 -5.55 5.83 -11.19
CA ILE A 378 -6.02 4.82 -12.14
C ILE A 378 -7.51 5.03 -12.43
N GLY A 379 -8.33 5.17 -11.38
CA GLY A 379 -9.78 5.36 -11.52
C GLY A 379 -10.16 6.67 -12.20
N TYR A 380 -9.40 7.75 -11.99
CA TYR A 380 -9.63 9.04 -12.65
C TYR A 380 -9.40 8.95 -14.15
N ILE A 381 -8.26 8.40 -14.58
CA ILE A 381 -7.95 8.27 -16.02
C ILE A 381 -8.94 7.33 -16.70
N ALA A 382 -9.29 6.22 -16.05
CA ALA A 382 -10.27 5.26 -16.58
C ALA A 382 -11.73 5.77 -16.52
N SER A 383 -12.00 6.93 -15.92
CA SER A 383 -13.35 7.50 -15.86
C SER A 383 -13.78 8.19 -17.15
N PHE A 384 -12.83 8.50 -18.04
CA PHE A 384 -13.10 9.04 -19.37
C PHE A 384 -13.61 7.92 -20.29
N GLU A 385 -14.56 8.22 -21.16
CA GLU A 385 -15.16 7.25 -22.08
C GLU A 385 -14.17 6.73 -23.12
N ASN A 386 -13.24 7.58 -23.56
CA ASN A 386 -12.21 7.26 -24.54
C ASN A 386 -11.03 8.25 -24.48
N PHE A 387 -9.98 7.94 -25.25
CA PHE A 387 -8.76 8.75 -25.29
C PHE A 387 -8.98 10.17 -25.84
N GLU A 388 -9.88 10.37 -26.81
CA GLU A 388 -10.14 11.72 -27.36
C GLU A 388 -10.80 12.63 -26.31
N GLN A 389 -11.71 12.09 -25.49
CA GLN A 389 -12.28 12.82 -24.37
C GLN A 389 -11.21 13.13 -23.32
N TYR A 390 -10.35 12.16 -22.98
CA TYR A 390 -9.24 12.36 -22.06
C TYR A 390 -8.31 13.49 -22.54
N LYS A 391 -7.83 13.40 -23.78
CA LYS A 391 -6.92 14.34 -24.43
C LYS A 391 -7.51 15.75 -24.60
N SER A 392 -8.84 15.90 -24.58
CA SER A 392 -9.49 17.21 -24.68
C SER A 392 -9.34 18.07 -23.43
N VAL A 393 -8.83 17.51 -22.33
CA VAL A 393 -8.59 18.21 -21.07
C VAL A 393 -7.11 18.60 -20.98
N ASP A 394 -6.85 19.84 -20.54
CA ASP A 394 -5.50 20.31 -20.34
C ASP A 394 -4.83 19.60 -19.15
N SER A 395 -3.52 19.33 -19.24
CA SER A 395 -2.77 18.61 -18.19
C SER A 395 -2.86 19.26 -16.81
N SER A 396 -2.93 20.59 -16.75
CA SER A 396 -3.10 21.33 -15.49
C SER A 396 -4.48 21.10 -14.85
N ASP A 397 -5.53 20.98 -15.66
CA ASP A 397 -6.87 20.65 -15.20
C ASP A 397 -6.94 19.19 -14.73
N HIS A 398 -6.24 18.27 -15.41
CA HIS A 398 -6.10 16.89 -14.94
C HIS A 398 -5.54 16.82 -13.53
N VAL A 399 -4.48 17.58 -13.23
CA VAL A 399 -3.86 17.64 -11.90
C VAL A 399 -4.85 18.10 -10.83
N GLU A 400 -5.59 19.19 -11.08
CA GLU A 400 -6.55 19.74 -10.12
C GLU A 400 -7.77 18.82 -9.92
N TRP A 401 -8.31 18.22 -10.99
CA TRP A 401 -9.47 17.33 -10.89
C TRP A 401 -9.09 16.02 -10.19
N TYR A 402 -7.93 15.46 -10.52
CA TYR A 402 -7.36 14.33 -9.80
C TYR A 402 -7.22 14.63 -8.29
N PHE A 403 -6.64 15.78 -7.94
CA PHE A 403 -6.46 16.15 -6.54
C PHE A 403 -7.79 16.33 -5.79
N ARG A 404 -8.81 16.91 -6.43
CA ARG A 404 -10.16 17.01 -5.86
C ARG A 404 -10.74 15.62 -5.58
N ASN A 405 -10.61 14.69 -6.53
CA ASN A 405 -11.06 13.32 -6.35
C ASN A 405 -10.30 12.63 -5.20
N PHE A 406 -8.99 12.87 -5.09
CA PHE A 406 -8.17 12.32 -4.00
C PHE A 406 -8.64 12.83 -2.64
N ALA A 407 -8.90 14.13 -2.53
CA ALA A 407 -9.41 14.74 -1.30
C ALA A 407 -10.80 14.18 -0.92
N GLU A 408 -11.72 14.08 -1.89
CA GLU A 408 -13.07 13.53 -1.66
C GLU A 408 -13.01 12.06 -1.22
N LYS A 409 -12.17 11.24 -1.87
CA LYS A 409 -12.01 9.83 -1.53
C LYS A 409 -11.31 9.65 -0.18
N SER A 410 -10.39 10.53 0.18
CA SER A 410 -9.76 10.55 1.51
C SER A 410 -10.81 10.81 2.59
N GLU A 411 -11.70 11.79 2.39
CA GLU A 411 -12.77 12.09 3.34
C GLU A 411 -13.73 10.92 3.53
N LYS A 412 -14.08 10.23 2.43
CA LYS A 412 -14.87 8.99 2.49
C LYS A 412 -14.15 7.91 3.30
N LYS A 413 -12.84 7.75 3.14
CA LYS A 413 -12.04 6.78 3.91
C LYS A 413 -11.97 7.12 5.40
N TYR A 414 -11.83 8.39 5.77
CA TYR A 414 -11.92 8.80 7.18
C TYR A 414 -13.30 8.52 7.77
N SER A 415 -14.35 8.89 7.03
CA SER A 415 -15.73 8.64 7.44
C SER A 415 -16.04 7.15 7.61
N GLU A 416 -15.56 6.31 6.68
CA GLU A 416 -15.67 4.85 6.75
C GLU A 416 -14.93 4.30 7.98
N GLY A 417 -13.67 4.72 8.20
CA GLY A 417 -12.87 4.30 9.35
C GLY A 417 -13.51 4.65 10.69
N MET A 418 -14.02 5.88 10.84
CA MET A 418 -14.72 6.30 12.07
C MET A 418 -16.05 5.55 12.29
N LYS A 419 -16.80 5.25 11.21
CA LYS A 419 -18.02 4.43 11.31
C LYS A 419 -17.71 3.00 11.75
N ASN A 420 -16.66 2.40 11.19
CA ASN A 420 -16.22 1.05 11.56
C ASN A 420 -15.72 0.99 13.01
N GLU A 421 -15.02 2.04 13.47
CA GLU A 421 -14.62 2.19 14.87
C GLU A 421 -15.84 2.28 15.80
N ALA A 422 -16.82 3.12 15.47
CA ALA A 422 -18.06 3.23 16.25
C ALA A 422 -18.82 1.90 16.32
N MET A 423 -18.93 1.20 15.20
CA MET A 423 -19.56 -0.13 15.15
C MET A 423 -18.78 -1.15 16.00
N THR A 424 -17.44 -1.10 15.95
CA THR A 424 -16.58 -1.94 16.77
C THR A 424 -16.86 -1.76 18.25
N ARG A 425 -17.00 -0.51 18.74
CA ARG A 425 -17.36 -0.26 20.14
C ARG A 425 -18.75 -0.81 20.49
N VAL A 426 -19.72 -0.69 19.58
CA VAL A 426 -21.07 -1.23 19.81
C VAL A 426 -21.04 -2.76 19.92
N CYS A 427 -20.31 -3.45 19.04
CA CYS A 427 -20.29 -4.91 18.99
C CYS A 427 -19.37 -5.53 20.06
N PHE A 428 -18.22 -4.92 20.34
CA PHE A 428 -17.14 -5.52 21.12
C PHE A 428 -16.79 -4.73 22.39
N SER A 429 -17.45 -3.61 22.66
CA SER A 429 -17.14 -2.66 23.75
C SER A 429 -15.84 -1.88 23.58
N SER A 430 -14.79 -2.48 23.00
CA SER A 430 -13.56 -1.78 22.60
C SER A 430 -12.94 -2.39 21.34
N LEU A 431 -12.12 -1.59 20.67
CA LEU A 431 -11.30 -1.98 19.54
C LEU A 431 -10.35 -3.13 19.90
N LYS A 432 -9.73 -3.05 21.08
CA LYS A 432 -8.80 -4.08 21.55
C LYS A 432 -9.48 -5.45 21.61
N LYS A 433 -10.66 -5.52 22.22
CA LYS A 433 -11.42 -6.77 22.34
C LYS A 433 -11.83 -7.31 20.97
N GLY A 434 -12.30 -6.47 20.06
CA GLY A 434 -12.65 -6.90 18.70
C GLY A 434 -11.46 -7.48 17.91
N ILE A 435 -10.26 -6.91 18.10
CA ILE A 435 -9.03 -7.42 17.50
C ILE A 435 -8.61 -8.74 18.13
N GLU A 436 -8.65 -8.85 19.47
CA GLU A 436 -8.31 -10.07 20.21
C GLU A 436 -9.26 -11.24 19.87
N GLU A 437 -10.52 -10.96 19.54
CA GLU A 437 -11.49 -11.93 19.03
C GLU A 437 -11.30 -12.27 17.54
N GLY A 438 -10.40 -11.59 16.83
CA GLY A 438 -10.12 -11.80 15.41
C GLY A 438 -11.20 -11.27 14.46
N LEU A 439 -12.16 -10.50 14.97
CA LEU A 439 -13.32 -10.00 14.21
C LEU A 439 -13.13 -8.56 13.71
N VAL A 440 -12.11 -7.87 14.21
CA VAL A 440 -11.75 -6.51 13.80
C VAL A 440 -10.30 -6.48 13.34
N ARG A 441 -10.05 -5.73 12.26
CA ARG A 441 -8.72 -5.55 11.73
C ARG A 441 -7.80 -4.81 12.73
N PRO A 442 -6.56 -5.26 12.92
CA PRO A 442 -5.54 -4.47 13.61
C PRO A 442 -5.25 -3.12 12.92
N LEU A 443 -5.10 -2.06 13.73
CA LEU A 443 -4.73 -0.71 13.27
C LEU A 443 -3.31 -0.63 12.68
#